data_AF-A0A7S1ZF09-F1
#
_entry.id   AF-A0A7S1ZF09-F1
#
_cell.length_a   1.000
_cell.length_b   1.000
_cell.length_c   1.000
_cell.angle_alpha   90.00
_cell.angle_beta   90.00
_cell.angle_gamma   90.00
#
_symmetry.space_group_name_H-M   'P 1'
#
loop_
_entity.id
_entity.type
_entity.pdbx_description
1 polymer ?
#
loop_
_entity_poly.entity_id
_entity_poly.type
_entity_poly.pdbx_seq_one_letter_code
_entity_poly.pdbx_strand_id
1 'polypeptide(L)'
;ERDFHYRPDAGATFAVPETDPENPGGWIYVSNAEVWESRKGGVGAITFDRDGNIIDYKMVLTGTTGNCGGGKTPWGTWISCEELVGYGRIYEVDPFGQSSSRRTALHGDTRGAFESFAYDVRDVDQPRFF
;
A
#
# COMPACT_ATOMS: atom_id res chain seq x y z
N GLU A 1 -2.91 17.41 14.37
CA GLU A 1 -2.87 16.06 13.79
C GLU A 1 -3.12 16.12 12.30
N ARG A 2 -2.64 15.13 11.54
CA ARG A 2 -3.16 14.85 10.20
C ARG A 2 -4.26 13.81 10.38
N ASP A 3 -5.47 14.14 9.93
CA ASP A 3 -6.60 13.20 10.03
C ASP A 3 -6.37 11.99 9.13
N PHE A 4 -6.84 10.83 9.58
CA PHE A 4 -6.87 9.62 8.78
C PHE A 4 -7.68 9.86 7.49
N HIS A 5 -7.26 9.26 6.37
CA HIS A 5 -7.88 9.53 5.08
C HIS A 5 -9.33 9.03 5.02
N TYR A 6 -10.08 9.57 4.07
CA TYR A 6 -11.46 9.19 3.82
C TYR A 6 -11.55 7.86 3.05
N ARG A 7 -12.70 7.18 3.18
CA ARG A 7 -13.01 5.87 2.56
C ARG A 7 -11.87 4.84 2.69
N PRO A 8 -11.52 4.41 3.91
CA PRO A 8 -10.55 3.35 4.07
C PRO A 8 -11.07 2.04 3.48
N ASP A 9 -10.19 1.36 2.78
CA ASP A 9 -10.41 0.04 2.21
C ASP A 9 -9.22 -0.86 2.59
N ALA A 10 -8.85 -1.82 1.75
CA ALA A 10 -7.87 -2.84 2.08
C ALA A 10 -6.57 -2.27 2.66
N GLY A 11 -6.00 -3.05 3.58
CA GLY A 11 -4.81 -2.67 4.29
C GLY A 11 -4.02 -3.88 4.74
N ALA A 12 -2.83 -3.62 5.25
CA ALA A 12 -1.92 -4.64 5.73
C ALA A 12 -0.97 -4.08 6.78
N THR A 13 -0.43 -4.96 7.61
CA THR A 13 0.58 -4.61 8.61
C THR A 13 1.99 -5.01 8.19
N PHE A 14 2.97 -4.19 8.57
CA PHE A 14 4.39 -4.37 8.32
C PHE A 14 5.15 -4.19 9.63
N ALA A 15 5.97 -5.17 10.01
CA ALA A 15 6.76 -5.11 11.23
C ALA A 15 7.96 -4.18 11.05
N VAL A 16 8.23 -3.36 12.06
CA VAL A 16 9.51 -2.67 12.21
C VAL A 16 10.48 -3.63 12.92
N PRO A 17 11.69 -3.87 12.39
CA PRO A 17 12.65 -4.77 13.04
C PRO A 17 13.02 -4.32 14.46
N GLU A 18 13.33 -5.26 15.35
CA GLU A 18 13.87 -4.95 16.71
C GLU A 18 15.19 -4.19 16.67
N THR A 19 15.90 -4.22 15.53
CA THR A 19 17.15 -3.50 15.31
C THR A 19 16.96 -2.06 14.84
N ASP A 20 15.72 -1.64 14.58
CA ASP A 20 15.44 -0.26 14.19
C ASP A 20 15.80 0.71 15.34
N PRO A 21 16.58 1.77 15.08
CA PRO A 21 17.06 2.64 16.14
C PRO A 21 15.99 3.60 16.69
N GLU A 22 14.89 3.82 15.97
CA GLU A 22 13.86 4.80 16.32
C GLU A 22 12.60 4.13 16.90
N ASN A 23 12.15 3.01 16.30
CA ASN A 23 10.93 2.32 16.70
C ASN A 23 11.09 0.79 16.75
N PRO A 24 12.01 0.26 17.58
CA PRO A 24 12.28 -1.18 17.62
C PRO A 24 11.03 -1.97 18.00
N GLY A 25 10.69 -2.99 17.20
CA GLY A 25 9.53 -3.86 17.46
C GLY A 25 8.17 -3.19 17.26
N GLY A 26 8.13 -1.95 16.74
CA GLY A 26 6.91 -1.31 16.30
C GLY A 26 6.36 -1.91 15.00
N TRP A 27 5.32 -1.30 14.45
CA TRP A 27 4.70 -1.78 13.22
C TRP A 27 3.94 -0.67 12.50
N ILE A 28 3.69 -0.87 11.22
CA ILE A 28 2.98 0.06 10.35
C ILE A 28 1.73 -0.62 9.84
N TYR A 29 0.59 0.07 9.87
CA TYR A 29 -0.62 -0.28 9.13
C TYR A 29 -0.74 0.62 7.91
N VAL A 30 -0.79 0.03 6.71
CA VAL A 30 -1.18 0.76 5.51
C VAL A 30 -2.66 0.53 5.22
N SER A 31 -3.34 1.54 4.67
CA SER A 31 -4.73 1.46 4.23
C SER A 31 -4.91 2.23 2.93
N ASN A 32 -5.61 1.63 1.99
CA ASN A 32 -6.02 2.29 0.77
C ASN A 32 -7.10 3.34 1.06
N ALA A 33 -7.03 4.46 0.34
CA ALA A 33 -8.09 5.46 0.30
C ALA A 33 -8.87 5.32 -1.02
N GLU A 34 -10.04 4.69 -0.95
CA GLU A 34 -10.93 4.42 -2.08
C GLU A 34 -11.71 5.67 -2.50
N VAL A 35 -11.03 6.82 -2.57
CA VAL A 35 -11.69 8.09 -2.87
C VAL A 35 -11.82 8.22 -4.38
N TRP A 36 -13.06 8.27 -4.88
CA TRP A 36 -13.38 8.30 -6.32
C TRP A 36 -13.20 9.68 -6.96
N GLU A 37 -13.12 10.74 -6.15
CA GLU A 37 -12.74 12.05 -6.66
C GLU A 37 -11.35 12.01 -7.26
N SER A 38 -11.22 12.57 -8.47
CA SER A 38 -10.00 12.49 -9.26
C SER A 38 -8.77 12.93 -8.48
N ARG A 39 -7.77 12.04 -8.38
CA ARG A 39 -6.48 12.25 -7.71
C ARG A 39 -6.58 12.53 -6.20
N LYS A 40 -7.67 12.12 -5.55
CA LYS A 40 -7.89 12.26 -4.10
C LYS A 40 -7.75 10.96 -3.32
N GLY A 41 -7.53 9.84 -3.99
CA GLY A 41 -7.16 8.56 -3.38
C GLY A 41 -5.68 8.48 -2.99
N GLY A 42 -5.26 7.30 -2.56
CA GLY A 42 -3.90 7.05 -2.12
C GLY A 42 -3.78 5.88 -1.17
N VAL A 43 -2.70 5.90 -0.39
CA VAL A 43 -2.44 4.96 0.70
C VAL A 43 -1.96 5.75 1.91
N GLY A 44 -2.67 5.65 3.02
CA GLY A 44 -2.22 6.12 4.33
C GLY A 44 -1.39 5.06 5.03
N ALA A 45 -0.42 5.49 5.83
CA ALA A 45 0.37 4.66 6.71
C ALA A 45 0.31 5.24 8.13
N ILE A 46 -0.17 4.43 9.07
CA ILE A 46 -0.13 4.71 10.52
C ILE A 46 1.04 3.94 11.10
N THR A 47 1.93 4.62 11.81
CA THR A 47 3.03 3.99 12.55
C THR A 47 2.63 3.83 13.99
N PHE A 48 2.79 2.61 14.50
CA PHE A 48 2.58 2.24 15.89
C PHE A 48 3.91 1.89 16.54
N ASP A 49 4.05 2.23 17.82
CA ASP A 49 5.09 1.63 18.65
C ASP A 49 4.75 0.16 19.01
N ARG A 50 5.67 -0.51 19.70
CA ARG A 50 5.51 -1.91 20.15
C ARG A 50 4.32 -2.14 21.08
N ASP A 51 3.85 -1.10 21.77
CA ASP A 51 2.73 -1.16 22.71
C ASP A 51 1.39 -0.85 22.02
N GLY A 52 1.43 -0.49 20.73
CA GLY A 52 0.25 -0.17 19.93
C GLY A 52 -0.20 1.28 20.04
N ASN A 53 0.65 2.19 20.55
CA ASN A 53 0.35 3.62 20.51
C ASN A 53 0.66 4.16 19.11
N ILE A 54 -0.21 5.03 18.60
CA ILE A 54 0.04 5.74 17.34
C ILE A 54 1.14 6.79 17.57
N ILE A 55 2.21 6.72 16.79
CA ILE A 55 3.34 7.65 16.88
C ILE A 55 3.54 8.49 15.61
N ASP A 56 2.97 8.07 14.47
CA ASP A 56 3.00 8.86 13.23
C ASP A 56 1.83 8.48 12.30
N TYR A 57 1.46 9.40 11.40
CA TYR A 57 0.58 9.13 10.27
C TYR A 57 0.95 9.99 9.06
N LYS A 58 1.05 9.35 7.88
CA LYS A 58 1.33 10.03 6.61
C LYS A 58 0.70 9.30 5.42
N MET A 59 0.46 10.04 4.35
CA MET A 59 0.15 9.45 3.04
C MET A 59 1.46 9.01 2.37
N VAL A 60 1.58 7.72 2.05
CA VAL A 60 2.74 7.11 1.36
C VAL A 60 2.50 6.92 -0.15
N LEU A 61 1.22 7.01 -0.57
CA LEU A 61 0.82 7.20 -1.97
C LEU A 61 -0.24 8.30 -2.03
N THR A 62 -0.14 9.18 -3.03
CA THR A 62 -1.12 10.23 -3.30
C THR A 62 -1.29 10.43 -4.80
N GLY A 63 -2.33 11.16 -5.21
CA GLY A 63 -2.55 11.50 -6.62
C GLY A 63 -3.17 10.37 -7.45
N THR A 64 -3.65 9.31 -6.79
CA THR A 64 -4.40 8.19 -7.36
C THR A 64 -5.90 8.36 -7.11
N THR A 65 -6.72 7.48 -7.66
CA THR A 65 -8.19 7.54 -7.61
C THR A 65 -8.75 6.14 -7.39
N GLY A 66 -9.68 5.98 -6.44
CA GLY A 66 -10.39 4.72 -6.22
C GLY A 66 -9.47 3.55 -5.86
N ASN A 67 -8.51 3.76 -4.96
CA ASN A 67 -7.67 2.67 -4.46
C ASN A 67 -8.53 1.71 -3.63
N CYS A 68 -8.86 0.54 -4.16
CA CYS A 68 -9.78 -0.41 -3.53
C CYS A 68 -9.00 -1.44 -2.72
N GLY A 69 -8.65 -2.58 -3.32
CA GLY A 69 -7.84 -3.59 -2.67
C GLY A 69 -6.35 -3.52 -3.01
N GLY A 70 -5.67 -4.62 -2.70
CA GLY A 70 -4.22 -4.70 -2.82
C GLY A 70 -3.66 -5.96 -2.21
N GLY A 71 -2.35 -5.98 -2.01
CA GLY A 71 -1.69 -7.11 -1.36
C GLY A 71 -0.23 -6.82 -1.01
N LYS A 72 0.27 -7.49 0.03
CA LYS A 72 1.69 -7.43 0.38
C LYS A 72 2.50 -8.13 -0.71
N THR A 73 3.66 -7.60 -1.04
CA THR A 73 4.65 -8.35 -1.82
C THR A 73 5.49 -9.26 -0.91
N PRO A 74 6.11 -10.31 -1.46
CA PRO A 74 7.06 -11.16 -0.72
C PRO A 74 8.27 -10.40 -0.15
N TRP A 75 8.63 -9.27 -0.77
CA TRP A 75 9.77 -8.44 -0.38
C TRP A 75 9.39 -7.23 0.47
N GLY A 76 8.17 -7.19 1.01
CA GLY A 76 7.81 -6.26 2.09
C GLY A 76 7.26 -4.90 1.66
N THR A 77 6.81 -4.76 0.41
CA THR A 77 6.06 -3.58 -0.08
C THR A 77 4.55 -3.86 -0.12
N TRP A 78 3.75 -2.80 -0.32
CA TRP A 78 2.31 -2.89 -0.56
C TRP A 78 1.99 -2.64 -2.03
N ILE A 79 1.16 -3.48 -2.63
CA ILE A 79 0.54 -3.23 -3.93
C ILE A 79 -0.83 -2.63 -3.70
N SER A 80 -1.07 -1.43 -4.22
CA SER A 80 -2.36 -0.74 -4.21
C SER A 80 -2.97 -0.73 -5.62
N CYS A 81 -4.25 -1.05 -5.73
CA CYS A 81 -4.96 -1.18 -7.01
C CYS A 81 -6.04 -0.10 -7.15
N GLU A 82 -5.98 0.70 -8.22
CA GLU A 82 -7.10 1.58 -8.59
C GLU A 82 -8.20 0.75 -9.28
N GLU A 83 -9.42 0.75 -8.73
CA GLU A 83 -10.58 0.04 -9.27
C GLU A 83 -11.33 0.88 -10.32
N LEU A 84 -10.59 1.61 -11.17
CA LEU A 84 -11.16 2.55 -12.12
C LEU A 84 -11.24 1.94 -13.53
N VAL A 85 -12.44 1.52 -13.96
CA VAL A 85 -12.67 0.89 -15.28
C VAL A 85 -12.01 1.69 -16.41
N GLY A 86 -11.06 1.06 -17.12
CA GLY A 86 -10.35 1.62 -18.28
C GLY A 86 -9.25 2.65 -17.96
N TYR A 87 -9.04 3.02 -16.70
CA TYR A 87 -8.04 4.03 -16.30
C TYR A 87 -7.16 3.64 -15.11
N GLY A 88 -7.59 2.65 -14.33
CA GLY A 88 -6.94 2.21 -13.11
C GLY A 88 -5.55 1.66 -13.38
N ARG A 89 -4.67 1.91 -12.42
CA ARG A 89 -3.28 1.48 -12.38
C ARG A 89 -2.98 0.76 -11.08
N ILE A 90 -1.89 0.02 -11.10
CA ILE A 90 -1.36 -0.71 -9.94
C ILE A 90 -0.07 -0.03 -9.49
N TYR A 91 0.03 0.27 -8.20
CA TYR A 91 1.15 0.97 -7.58
C TYR A 91 1.83 0.09 -6.54
N GLU A 92 3.15 0.08 -6.57
CA GLU A 92 3.95 -0.45 -5.48
C GLU A 92 4.35 0.69 -4.56
N VAL A 93 4.10 0.47 -3.27
CA VAL A 93 4.17 1.47 -2.21
C VAL A 93 5.10 0.94 -1.12
N ASP A 94 6.07 1.76 -0.75
CA ASP A 94 6.88 1.51 0.45
C ASP A 94 6.04 1.87 1.69
N PRO A 95 5.71 0.90 2.56
CA PRO A 95 4.91 1.16 3.75
C PRO A 95 5.60 2.10 4.75
N PHE A 96 6.93 2.15 4.75
CA PHE A 96 7.71 3.05 5.62
C PHE A 96 7.78 4.48 5.07
N GLY A 97 7.39 4.69 3.81
CA GLY A 97 7.44 5.98 3.13
C GLY A 97 8.86 6.54 3.01
N GLN A 98 9.88 5.68 2.98
CA GLN A 98 11.28 6.05 2.78
C GLN A 98 11.60 6.17 1.28
N SER A 99 10.89 5.42 0.44
CA SER A 99 10.99 5.44 -1.01
C SER A 99 9.72 5.94 -1.68
N SER A 100 9.85 6.63 -2.81
CA SER A 100 8.71 7.05 -3.62
C SER A 100 7.96 5.85 -4.19
N SER A 101 6.64 5.88 -4.07
CA SER A 101 5.76 4.91 -4.72
C SER A 101 5.93 4.92 -6.24
N ARG A 102 5.83 3.73 -6.87
CA ARG A 102 6.03 3.56 -8.32
C ARG A 102 4.86 2.85 -8.97
N ARG A 103 4.53 3.24 -10.20
CA ARG A 103 3.60 2.47 -11.04
C ARG A 103 4.28 1.15 -11.43
N THR A 104 3.61 0.03 -11.22
CA THR A 104 4.12 -1.28 -11.60
C THR A 104 3.93 -1.55 -13.09
N ALA A 105 4.62 -2.56 -13.60
CA ALA A 105 4.38 -3.12 -14.95
C ALA A 105 3.40 -4.32 -14.91
N LEU A 106 2.75 -4.58 -13.76
CA LEU A 106 1.76 -5.65 -13.66
C LEU A 106 0.61 -5.36 -14.63
N HIS A 107 0.26 -6.35 -15.45
CA HIS A 107 -0.63 -6.23 -16.60
C HIS A 107 -0.19 -5.24 -17.71
N GLY A 108 1.08 -4.82 -17.73
CA GLY A 108 1.65 -3.96 -18.77
C GLY A 108 0.98 -2.59 -18.81
N ASP A 109 0.54 -2.16 -20.00
CA ASP A 109 -0.21 -0.92 -20.19
C ASP A 109 -1.73 -1.09 -20.07
N THR A 110 -2.19 -2.30 -19.70
CA THR A 110 -3.62 -2.55 -19.44
C THR A 110 -4.07 -1.66 -18.30
N ARG A 111 -5.19 -0.97 -18.52
CA ARG A 111 -5.88 -0.20 -17.50
C ARG A 111 -7.22 -0.85 -17.21
N GLY A 112 -7.57 -0.98 -15.94
CA GLY A 112 -8.73 -1.77 -15.55
C GLY A 112 -9.23 -1.42 -14.16
N ALA A 113 -10.36 -2.04 -13.81
CA ALA A 113 -10.84 -2.10 -12.44
C ALA A 113 -10.06 -3.20 -11.72
N PHE A 114 -8.92 -2.84 -11.13
CA PHE A 114 -8.10 -3.80 -10.40
C PHE A 114 -8.56 -3.86 -8.95
N GLU A 115 -9.01 -5.03 -8.52
CA GLU A 115 -9.59 -5.21 -7.19
C GLU A 115 -8.53 -5.54 -6.15
N SER A 116 -7.62 -6.47 -6.42
CA SER A 116 -6.66 -6.94 -5.44
C SER A 116 -5.37 -7.39 -6.10
N PHE A 117 -4.37 -7.72 -5.28
CA PHE A 117 -3.12 -8.32 -5.72
C PHE A 117 -2.88 -9.59 -4.92
N ALA A 118 -2.58 -10.68 -5.62
CA ALA A 118 -2.13 -11.92 -5.02
C ALA A 118 -0.83 -12.40 -5.68
N TYR A 119 -0.07 -13.20 -4.94
CA TYR A 119 1.15 -13.79 -5.47
C TYR A 119 1.26 -15.26 -5.09
N ASP A 120 2.05 -15.98 -5.89
CA ASP A 120 2.49 -17.34 -5.64
C ASP A 120 4.01 -17.40 -5.78
N VAL A 121 4.67 -17.75 -4.67
CA VAL A 121 6.13 -17.89 -4.55
C VAL A 121 6.54 -19.34 -4.24
N ARG A 122 5.71 -20.33 -4.63
CA ARG A 122 6.13 -21.74 -4.56
C ARG A 122 7.43 -22.00 -5.33
N ASP A 123 7.67 -21.22 -6.38
CA ASP A 123 8.97 -21.05 -7.02
C ASP A 123 9.43 -19.60 -6.80
N VAL A 124 10.44 -19.41 -5.94
CA VAL A 124 10.94 -18.08 -5.56
C VAL A 124 11.74 -17.41 -6.68
N ASP A 125 12.28 -18.20 -7.61
CA ASP A 125 13.02 -17.69 -8.77
C ASP A 125 12.06 -17.29 -9.90
N GLN A 126 10.81 -17.77 -9.85
CA GLN A 126 9.74 -17.46 -10.80
C GLN A 126 8.41 -17.13 -10.10
N PRO A 127 8.33 -16.01 -9.36
CA PRO A 127 7.10 -15.60 -8.70
C PRO A 127 6.01 -15.33 -9.73
N ARG A 128 4.78 -15.75 -9.41
CA ARG A 128 3.59 -15.45 -10.21
C ARG A 128 2.75 -14.41 -9.49
N PHE A 129 2.26 -13.44 -10.25
CA PHE A 129 1.44 -12.34 -9.76
C PHE A 129 0.06 -12.41 -10.44
N PHE A 130 -0.99 -12.15 -9.65
CA PHE A 130 -2.39 -12.25 -10.04
C PHE A 130 -3.14 -10.99 -9.60
#